data_AF-A0A7S2S1E7-F1
#
_entry.id   AF-A0A7S2S1E7-F1
#
_cell.length_a   1.000
_cell.length_b   1.000
_cell.length_c   1.000
_cell.angle_alpha   90.00
_cell.angle_beta   90.00
_cell.angle_gamma   90.00
#
_symmetry.space_group_name_H-M   'P 1'
#
loop_
_entity.id
_entity.type
_entity.pdbx_description
1 polymer ?
#
loop_
_entity_poly.entity_id
_entity_poly.type
_entity_poly.pdbx_seq_one_letter_code
_entity_poly.pdbx_strand_id
1 'polypeptide(L)'
;INRSLGPGAVHRHKHFRCFFATQCPVKASPSRSSKPNWKIDPFLDWINAISKKAWRLGKIISVDEQTMGFQGCHPSKLRITYKNEGDGFQCDALCDNGYTFLFYFRHE
;
A
#
# COMPACT_ATOMS: atom_id res chain seq x y z
N ILE A 1 10.98 10.94 -14.23
CA ILE A 1 10.78 9.78 -15.15
C ILE A 1 11.91 9.69 -16.17
N ASN A 2 12.15 10.71 -17.01
CA ASN A 2 13.22 10.66 -18.03
C ASN A 2 14.63 10.42 -17.46
N ARG A 3 14.98 11.09 -16.36
CA ARG A 3 16.28 10.91 -15.66
C ARG A 3 16.47 9.48 -15.12
N SER A 4 15.39 8.78 -14.80
CA SER A 4 15.43 7.48 -14.13
C SER A 4 15.27 6.30 -15.10
N LEU A 5 14.53 6.47 -16.20
CA LEU A 5 14.19 5.38 -17.12
C LEU A 5 14.88 5.47 -18.49
N GLY A 6 15.60 6.57 -18.75
CA GLY A 6 16.37 6.77 -19.99
C GLY A 6 15.50 6.97 -21.24
N PRO A 7 16.02 6.67 -22.44
CA PRO A 7 15.25 6.78 -23.68
C PRO A 7 13.94 5.97 -23.65
N GLY A 8 12.85 6.55 -24.18
CA GLY A 8 11.52 5.91 -24.15
C GLY A 8 10.87 5.86 -22.77
N ALA A 9 11.30 6.71 -21.83
CA ALA A 9 10.87 6.72 -20.43
C ALA A 9 9.35 6.67 -20.22
N VAL A 10 8.58 7.41 -21.03
CA VAL A 10 7.12 7.47 -20.94
C VAL A 10 6.51 6.10 -21.23
N HIS A 11 6.97 5.43 -22.29
CA HIS A 11 6.49 4.11 -22.68
C HIS A 11 6.89 3.06 -21.64
N ARG A 12 8.14 3.10 -21.16
CA ARG A 12 8.64 2.23 -20.08
C ARG A 12 7.86 2.41 -18.79
N HIS A 13 7.53 3.65 -18.43
CA HIS A 13 6.73 3.96 -17.26
C HIS A 13 5.30 3.42 -17.39
N LYS A 14 4.68 3.53 -18.58
CA LYS A 14 3.38 2.91 -18.86
C LYS A 14 3.45 1.39 -18.66
N HIS A 15 4.44 0.72 -19.24
CA HIS A 15 4.62 -0.72 -19.07
C HIS A 15 4.84 -1.11 -17.62
N PHE A 16 5.71 -0.40 -16.90
CA PHE A 16 5.91 -0.64 -15.47
C PHE A 16 4.59 -0.56 -14.70
N ARG A 17 3.79 0.49 -14.89
CA ARG A 17 2.49 0.63 -14.22
C ARG A 17 1.48 -0.46 -14.59
N CYS A 18 1.53 -0.97 -15.82
CA CYS A 18 0.62 -2.02 -16.28
C CYS A 18 1.01 -3.43 -15.81
N PHE A 19 2.31 -3.70 -15.66
CA PHE A 19 2.84 -5.04 -15.43
C PHE A 19 3.54 -5.22 -14.07
N PHE A 20 3.51 -4.20 -13.20
CA PHE A 20 4.06 -4.31 -11.85
C PHE A 20 3.32 -5.40 -11.06
N ALA A 21 4.07 -6.37 -10.56
CA ALA A 21 3.59 -7.45 -9.73
C ALA A 21 4.60 -7.74 -8.63
N THR A 22 4.11 -8.06 -7.44
CA THR A 22 4.94 -8.38 -6.26
C THR A 22 4.87 -9.88 -5.91
N GLN A 23 4.09 -10.62 -6.69
CA GLN A 23 3.80 -12.03 -6.49
C GLN A 23 4.85 -12.93 -7.11
N CYS A 24 5.06 -14.07 -6.47
CA CYS A 24 5.83 -15.16 -7.04
C CYS A 24 4.92 -15.95 -8.00
N PRO A 25 5.19 -15.98 -9.32
CA PRO A 25 4.28 -16.55 -10.32
C PRO A 25 4.09 -18.07 -10.18
N VAL A 26 4.96 -18.74 -9.43
CA VAL A 26 4.89 -20.19 -9.18
C VAL A 26 4.09 -20.56 -7.93
N LYS A 27 3.73 -19.58 -7.08
CA LYS A 27 2.92 -19.85 -5.89
C LYS A 27 1.44 -19.86 -6.25
N ALA A 28 0.70 -20.83 -5.70
CA ALA A 28 -0.74 -20.87 -5.83
C ALA A 28 -1.35 -19.60 -5.23
N SER A 29 -2.32 -19.01 -5.92
CA SER A 29 -3.02 -17.84 -5.42
C SER A 29 -3.96 -18.26 -4.30
N PRO A 30 -3.91 -17.64 -3.11
CA PRO A 30 -4.89 -17.90 -2.06
C PRO A 30 -6.27 -17.42 -2.48
N SER A 31 -7.31 -17.89 -1.78
CA SER A 31 -8.67 -17.41 -2.04
C SER A 31 -8.78 -15.93 -1.66
N ARG A 32 -9.51 -15.15 -2.47
CA ARG A 32 -9.72 -13.72 -2.21
C ARG A 32 -10.45 -13.44 -0.89
N SER A 33 -11.20 -14.42 -0.38
CA SER A 33 -11.91 -14.31 0.91
C SER A 33 -11.00 -14.52 2.11
N SER A 34 -9.93 -15.31 1.98
CA SER A 34 -9.00 -15.58 3.08
C SER A 34 -7.90 -14.53 3.18
N LYS A 35 -7.45 -14.01 2.03
CA LYS A 35 -6.43 -12.96 1.92
C LYS A 35 -6.78 -12.03 0.76
N PRO A 36 -7.51 -10.94 0.97
CA PRO A 36 -7.92 -10.05 -0.11
C PRO A 36 -6.75 -9.27 -0.69
N ASN A 37 -5.75 -8.93 0.13
CA ASN A 37 -4.56 -8.18 -0.26
C ASN A 37 -3.43 -9.06 -0.82
N TRP A 38 -3.64 -10.36 -0.97
CA TRP A 38 -2.58 -11.34 -1.30
C TRP A 38 -1.63 -10.92 -2.42
N LYS A 39 -2.14 -10.17 -3.42
CA LYS A 39 -1.39 -9.63 -4.57
C LYS A 39 -0.32 -8.61 -4.22
N ILE A 40 -0.40 -7.97 -3.06
CA ILE A 40 0.51 -6.94 -2.58
C ILE A 40 1.08 -7.23 -1.18
N ASP A 41 0.59 -8.25 -0.46
CA ASP A 41 1.08 -8.62 0.88
C ASP A 41 2.62 -8.64 1.00
N PRO A 42 3.39 -9.31 0.10
CA PRO A 42 4.84 -9.35 0.24
C PRO A 42 5.49 -7.96 0.17
N PHE A 43 4.86 -7.04 -0.55
CA PHE A 43 5.33 -5.66 -0.67
C PHE A 43 4.93 -4.83 0.55
N LEU A 44 3.72 -5.03 1.09
CA LEU A 44 3.30 -4.38 2.33
C LEU A 44 4.16 -4.83 3.53
N ASP A 45 4.43 -6.13 3.64
CA ASP A 45 5.33 -6.70 4.63
C ASP A 45 6.73 -6.10 4.53
N TRP A 46 7.25 -5.98 3.31
CA TRP A 46 8.54 -5.37 3.05
C TRP A 46 8.56 -3.89 3.46
N ILE A 47 7.54 -3.11 3.10
CA ILE A 47 7.43 -1.71 3.50
C ILE A 47 7.43 -1.62 5.03
N ASN A 48 6.57 -2.38 5.72
CA ASN A 48 6.53 -2.38 7.18
C ASN A 48 7.88 -2.78 7.81
N ALA A 49 8.57 -3.76 7.22
CA ALA A 49 9.89 -4.17 7.70
C ALA A 49 10.96 -3.07 7.52
N ILE A 50 10.93 -2.35 6.40
CA ILE A 50 11.86 -1.25 6.13
C ILE A 50 11.49 0.00 6.94
N SER A 51 10.21 0.33 7.06
CA SER A 51 9.76 1.51 7.81
C SER A 51 10.22 1.48 9.26
N LYS A 52 10.12 0.30 9.90
CA LYS A 52 10.62 0.09 11.26
C LYS A 52 12.13 0.25 11.41
N LYS A 53 12.90 -0.03 10.35
CA LYS A 53 14.37 0.10 10.34
C LYS A 53 14.82 1.51 9.97
N ALA A 54 14.03 2.23 9.19
CA ALA A 54 14.36 3.54 8.65
C ALA A 54 14.09 4.69 9.64
N TRP A 55 13.33 4.46 10.72
CA TRP A 55 12.94 5.50 11.66
C TRP A 55 13.10 5.06 13.11
N ARG A 56 13.66 5.95 13.93
CA ARG A 56 13.72 5.78 15.39
C ARG A 56 12.57 6.56 16.02
N LEU A 57 11.62 5.85 16.60
CA LEU A 57 10.46 6.46 17.25
C LEU A 57 10.87 7.38 18.41
N GLY A 58 10.23 8.54 18.47
CA GLY A 58 10.24 9.43 19.62
C GLY A 58 9.40 8.92 20.79
N LYS A 59 9.37 9.69 21.88
CA LYS A 59 8.55 9.38 23.07
C LYS A 59 7.05 9.60 22.84
N ILE A 60 6.72 10.49 21.90
CA ILE A 60 5.34 10.84 21.56
C ILE A 60 5.08 10.25 20.20
N ILE A 61 4.08 9.39 20.14
CA ILE A 61 3.64 8.69 18.93
C ILE A 61 2.15 8.95 18.75
N SER A 62 1.70 8.88 17.51
CA SER A 62 0.28 9.02 17.17
C SER A 62 -0.19 7.77 16.46
N VAL A 63 -1.34 7.26 16.86
CA VAL A 63 -2.03 6.17 16.17
C VAL A 63 -3.33 6.72 15.66
N ASP A 64 -3.52 6.68 14.35
CA ASP A 64 -4.75 7.13 13.73
C ASP A 64 -4.95 6.42 12.39
N GLU A 65 -6.07 6.71 11.76
CA GLU A 65 -6.51 6.14 10.52
C GLU A 65 -5.93 6.87 9.29
N GLN A 66 -5.27 6.13 8.42
CA GLN A 66 -4.89 6.59 7.08
C GLN A 66 -5.83 6.02 6.02
N THR A 67 -6.21 6.87 5.06
CA THR A 67 -7.14 6.54 3.98
C THR A 67 -6.48 6.76 2.63
N MET A 68 -6.72 5.84 1.71
CA MET A 68 -6.21 5.91 0.34
C MET A 68 -7.39 5.76 -0.63
N GLY A 69 -7.63 6.79 -1.44
CA GLY A 69 -8.72 6.79 -2.42
C GLY A 69 -8.57 5.70 -3.48
N PHE A 70 -9.64 4.95 -3.74
CA PHE A 70 -9.70 3.93 -4.77
C PHE A 70 -11.13 3.73 -5.26
N GLN A 71 -11.35 3.86 -6.58
CA GLN A 71 -12.68 3.74 -7.20
C GLN A 71 -12.91 2.41 -7.93
N GLY A 72 -11.91 1.52 -7.99
CA GLY A 72 -12.04 0.22 -8.66
C GLY A 72 -12.87 -0.79 -7.87
N CYS A 73 -13.12 -1.95 -8.49
CA CYS A 73 -13.84 -3.05 -7.84
C CYS A 73 -12.89 -3.91 -7.00
N HIS A 74 -12.98 -3.79 -5.67
CA HIS A 74 -12.22 -4.60 -4.72
C HIS A 74 -13.07 -4.92 -3.48
N PRO A 75 -13.04 -6.16 -2.95
CA PRO A 75 -13.88 -6.55 -1.80
C PRO A 75 -13.56 -5.78 -0.52
N SER A 76 -12.27 -5.49 -0.26
CA SER A 76 -11.84 -4.72 0.92
C SER A 76 -11.94 -3.20 0.75
N LYS A 77 -12.54 -2.72 -0.36
CA LYS A 77 -12.78 -1.29 -0.55
C LYS A 77 -13.92 -0.85 0.37
N LEU A 78 -13.69 0.20 1.13
CA LEU A 78 -14.70 0.84 1.95
C LEU A 78 -15.32 2.03 1.26
N ARG A 79 -16.62 2.23 1.52
CA ARG A 79 -17.30 3.48 1.21
C ARG A 79 -17.09 4.44 2.37
N ILE A 80 -16.35 5.52 2.13
CA ILE A 80 -16.00 6.51 3.15
C ILE A 80 -16.64 7.83 2.73
N THR A 81 -17.63 8.29 3.49
CA THR A 81 -18.43 9.48 3.14
C THR A 81 -17.97 10.76 3.83
N TYR A 82 -17.08 10.64 4.83
CA TYR A 82 -16.66 11.73 5.70
C TYR A 82 -15.23 12.22 5.42
N LYS A 83 -14.53 11.64 4.43
CA LYS A 83 -13.21 12.07 3.97
C LYS A 83 -13.26 12.49 2.50
N ASN A 84 -12.35 13.38 2.11
CA ASN A 84 -12.29 13.93 0.75
C ASN A 84 -11.93 12.87 -0.29
N GLU A 85 -11.12 11.88 0.08
CA GLU A 85 -10.71 10.76 -0.79
C GLU A 85 -11.91 9.92 -1.26
N GLY A 86 -13.01 9.91 -0.50
CA GLY A 86 -14.18 9.09 -0.77
C GLY A 86 -13.87 7.59 -0.59
N ASP A 87 -14.49 6.76 -1.42
CA ASP A 87 -14.24 5.32 -1.44
C ASP A 87 -12.75 4.98 -1.52
N GLY A 88 -12.32 3.97 -0.76
CA GLY A 88 -10.91 3.66 -0.67
C GLY A 88 -10.56 2.52 0.25
N PHE A 89 -9.26 2.40 0.51
CA PHE A 89 -8.69 1.52 1.52
C PHE A 89 -8.38 2.31 2.78
N GLN A 90 -8.40 1.62 3.90
CA GLN A 90 -8.23 2.22 5.22
C GLN A 90 -7.31 1.34 6.05
N CYS A 91 -6.31 1.96 6.68
CA CYS A 91 -5.40 1.29 7.58
C CYS A 91 -5.24 2.08 8.88
N ASP A 92 -4.93 1.35 9.94
CA ASP A 92 -4.46 1.92 11.19
C ASP A 92 -2.96 2.14 11.08
N ALA A 93 -2.51 3.36 11.30
CA ALA A 93 -1.13 3.77 11.12
C ALA A 93 -0.54 4.31 12.42
N LEU A 94 0.59 3.73 12.84
CA LEU A 94 1.44 4.26 13.90
C LEU A 94 2.45 5.23 13.27
N CYS A 95 2.37 6.49 13.67
CA CYS A 95 3.14 7.57 13.10
C CYS A 95 3.94 8.35 14.15
N ASP A 96 5.05 8.94 13.71
CA ASP A 96 5.89 9.84 14.49
C ASP A 96 6.42 10.95 13.57
N ASN A 97 6.17 12.21 13.94
CA ASN A 97 6.62 13.40 13.21
C ASN A 97 6.37 13.35 11.68
N GLY A 98 5.18 12.90 11.28
CA GLY A 98 4.79 12.74 9.87
C GLY A 98 5.32 11.48 9.18
N TYR A 99 6.11 10.66 9.86
CA TYR A 99 6.58 9.37 9.37
C TYR A 99 5.63 8.24 9.76
N THR A 100 5.27 7.36 8.81
CA THR A 100 4.48 6.14 9.10
C THR A 100 5.42 4.98 9.43
N PHE A 101 5.49 4.63 10.71
CA PHE A 101 6.38 3.59 11.23
C PHE A 101 5.85 2.17 10.96
N LEU A 102 4.54 1.99 11.10
CA LEU A 102 3.84 0.72 10.90
C LEU A 102 2.40 1.02 10.49
N PHE A 103 1.85 0.21 9.58
CA PHE A 103 0.43 0.23 9.27
C PHE A 103 -0.17 -1.19 9.24
N TYR A 104 -1.49 -1.26 9.45
CA TYR A 104 -2.28 -2.48 9.34
C TYR A 104 -3.60 -2.20 8.63
N PHE A 105 -3.94 -2.98 7.59
CA PHE A 105 -5.18 -2.80 6.84
C PHE A 105 -6.35 -3.44 7.58
N ARG A 106 -7.44 -2.67 7.78
CA ARG A 106 -8.58 -3.12 8.60
C ARG A 106 -9.38 -4.31 8.01
N HIS A 107 -9.24 -4.56 6.71
CA HIS A 107 -9.98 -5.58 5.97
C HIS A 107 -9.05 -6.51 5.18
N GLU A 108 -7.90 -6.81 5.78
CA GLU A 108 -6.93 -7.84 5.37
C GLU A 108 -7.26 -9.21 5.97
#